data_AF-A0A660HV60-F1
#
_entry.id   AF-A0A660HV60-F1
#
_cell.length_a   1.000
_cell.length_b   1.000
_cell.length_c   1.000
_cell.angle_alpha   90.00
_cell.angle_beta   90.00
_cell.angle_gamma   90.00
#
_symmetry.space_group_name_H-M   'P 1'
#
loop_
_entity.id
_entity.type
_entity.pdbx_description
1 polymer ?
#
loop_
_entity_poly.entity_id
_entity_poly.type
_entity_poly.pdbx_seq_one_letter_code
_entity_poly.pdbx_strand_id
1 'polypeptide(L)'
;MNIKAKFQDAVNVLNYGGLSATDKKEEEICPYRIKQTKIRKIITINCRECEAESSLNDIHCRKNIFRILQKEVKADCLVLSRLYERDYEGQALSTLYTLASFEETIKAYKSAEKVLGSCTLPERKNCELERKKIIASFAKTVEADPLKAKLEIKNFIQDKKLKRNLDKLSERGFKALPVCEPCFEHFYHMLNEIDEKLSCFPEIPVIKKSKIRNSQPRR
;
A
#
# COMPACT_ATOMS: atom_id res chain seq x y z
N MET A 1 -54.51 38.95 -17.80
CA MET A 1 -53.82 37.64 -17.69
C MET A 1 -52.32 37.90 -17.59
N ASN A 2 -51.67 37.28 -16.61
CA ASN A 2 -50.42 37.71 -16.00
C ASN A 2 -49.18 37.26 -16.80
N ILE A 3 -48.40 38.19 -17.35
CA ILE A 3 -47.26 37.96 -18.28
C ILE A 3 -45.96 37.59 -17.50
N LYS A 4 -46.08 36.96 -16.32
CA LYS A 4 -44.95 36.59 -15.46
C LYS A 4 -44.55 35.12 -15.50
N ALA A 5 -45.20 34.29 -16.31
CA ALA A 5 -45.01 32.83 -16.28
C ALA A 5 -44.24 32.25 -17.48
N LYS A 6 -43.67 33.06 -18.38
CA LYS A 6 -42.92 32.56 -19.55
C LYS A 6 -41.46 33.03 -19.65
N PHE A 7 -40.97 33.74 -18.63
CA PHE A 7 -39.58 34.20 -18.58
C PHE A 7 -38.68 33.43 -17.60
N GLN A 8 -39.23 32.46 -16.85
CA GLN A 8 -38.44 31.64 -15.93
C GLN A 8 -37.83 30.39 -16.60
N ASP A 9 -38.35 29.95 -17.75
CA ASP A 9 -37.89 28.74 -18.44
C ASP A 9 -36.76 29.00 -19.46
N ALA A 10 -36.39 30.26 -19.70
CA ALA A 10 -35.34 30.64 -20.65
C ALA A 10 -34.03 31.12 -19.99
N VAL A 11 -33.98 31.19 -18.64
CA VAL A 11 -32.76 31.57 -17.89
C VAL A 11 -31.96 30.35 -17.41
N ASN A 12 -32.50 29.14 -17.56
CA ASN A 12 -31.80 27.90 -17.17
C ASN A 12 -31.00 27.23 -18.31
N VAL A 13 -30.86 27.86 -19.49
CA VAL A 13 -30.22 27.25 -20.67
C VAL A 13 -28.84 27.86 -21.03
N LEU A 14 -28.35 28.86 -20.28
CA LEU A 14 -27.11 29.58 -20.63
C LEU A 14 -26.05 29.64 -19.53
N ASN A 15 -25.83 28.55 -18.79
CA ASN A 15 -24.57 28.35 -18.07
C ASN A 15 -23.80 27.15 -18.65
N TYR A 16 -23.38 27.31 -19.90
CA TYR A 16 -22.20 26.62 -20.44
C TYR A 16 -20.97 27.45 -20.06
N GLY A 17 -20.05 26.87 -19.30
CA GLY A 17 -18.87 27.60 -18.86
C GLY A 17 -17.85 26.78 -18.07
N GLY A 18 -17.44 25.65 -18.63
CA GLY A 18 -16.10 25.11 -18.41
C GLY A 18 -15.81 24.48 -17.05
N LEU A 19 -15.75 23.16 -17.03
CA LEU A 19 -14.69 22.44 -16.34
C LEU A 19 -14.45 21.15 -17.11
N SER A 20 -13.31 21.10 -17.79
CA SER A 20 -12.74 19.84 -18.28
C SER A 20 -12.52 18.95 -17.05
N ALA A 21 -13.50 18.10 -16.76
CA ALA A 21 -13.24 16.92 -15.97
C ALA A 21 -12.30 16.07 -16.84
N THR A 22 -11.01 16.12 -16.53
CA THR A 22 -10.09 15.08 -16.96
C THR A 22 -10.77 13.76 -16.59
N ASP A 23 -11.07 12.94 -17.60
CA ASP A 23 -11.48 11.55 -17.42
C ASP A 23 -10.39 10.82 -16.62
N LYS A 24 -10.45 10.95 -15.30
CA LYS A 24 -9.92 9.95 -14.41
C LYS A 24 -10.85 8.77 -14.63
N LYS A 25 -10.43 7.83 -15.47
CA LYS A 25 -11.02 6.49 -15.49
C LYS A 25 -11.08 6.04 -14.02
N GLU A 26 -12.26 6.07 -13.42
CA GLU A 26 -12.48 5.45 -12.13
C GLU A 26 -12.18 3.98 -12.37
N GLU A 27 -11.04 3.51 -11.85
CA GLU A 27 -10.71 2.09 -11.93
C GLU A 27 -11.83 1.31 -11.24
N GLU A 28 -12.50 0.48 -12.02
CA GLU A 28 -13.68 -0.28 -11.62
C GLU A 28 -13.32 -1.20 -10.43
N ILE A 29 -13.81 -0.83 -9.23
CA ILE A 29 -13.65 -1.64 -8.02
C ILE A 29 -14.63 -2.81 -8.10
N CYS A 30 -14.21 -4.00 -7.68
CA CYS A 30 -15.11 -5.17 -7.64
C CYS A 30 -16.41 -4.82 -6.88
N PRO A 31 -17.59 -5.25 -7.37
CA PRO A 31 -18.84 -5.02 -6.67
C PRO A 31 -18.81 -5.66 -5.28
N TYR A 32 -19.32 -4.93 -4.28
CA TYR A 32 -19.37 -5.41 -2.90
C TYR A 32 -20.66 -4.97 -2.21
N ARG A 33 -21.03 -5.68 -1.16
CA ARG A 33 -22.19 -5.40 -0.33
C ARG A 33 -21.80 -5.36 1.13
N ILE A 34 -22.50 -4.54 1.89
CA ILE A 34 -22.31 -4.42 3.34
C ILE A 34 -23.58 -4.88 4.02
N LYS A 35 -23.45 -5.85 4.92
CA LYS A 35 -24.52 -6.27 5.81
C LYS A 35 -24.15 -5.87 7.23
N GLN A 36 -24.90 -4.93 7.80
CA GLN A 36 -24.71 -4.47 9.16
C GLN A 36 -25.88 -4.90 10.04
N THR A 37 -25.56 -5.48 11.18
CA THR A 37 -26.47 -5.82 12.27
C THR A 37 -26.08 -5.06 13.52
N LYS A 38 -26.84 -5.19 14.61
CA LYS A 38 -26.51 -4.54 15.91
C LYS A 38 -25.14 -4.95 16.47
N ILE A 39 -24.66 -6.15 16.14
CA ILE A 39 -23.46 -6.75 16.72
C ILE A 39 -22.35 -7.03 15.72
N ARG A 40 -22.65 -6.94 14.41
CA ARG A 40 -21.75 -7.44 13.38
C ARG A 40 -21.92 -6.71 12.06
N LYS A 41 -20.81 -6.26 11.47
CA LYS A 41 -20.68 -5.74 10.11
C LYS A 41 -19.92 -6.75 9.24
N ILE A 42 -20.51 -7.13 8.12
CA ILE A 42 -19.93 -8.05 7.14
C ILE A 42 -19.79 -7.30 5.81
N ILE A 43 -18.60 -7.34 5.22
CA ILE A 43 -18.34 -6.87 3.85
C ILE A 43 -18.23 -8.11 2.97
N THR A 44 -19.05 -8.20 1.92
CA THR A 44 -18.99 -9.28 0.94
C THR A 44 -18.57 -8.71 -0.40
N ILE A 45 -17.39 -9.07 -0.89
CA ILE A 45 -16.91 -8.72 -2.22
C ILE A 45 -17.42 -9.81 -3.18
N ASN A 46 -18.22 -9.42 -4.17
CA ASN A 46 -18.68 -10.30 -5.21
C ASN A 46 -17.57 -10.45 -6.26
N CYS A 47 -16.77 -11.50 -6.10
CA CYS A 47 -15.68 -11.78 -7.00
C CYS A 47 -16.12 -12.62 -8.22
N ARG A 48 -17.41 -12.98 -8.36
CA ARG A 48 -17.94 -13.59 -9.59
C ARG A 48 -18.05 -12.57 -10.72
N GLU A 49 -18.40 -11.34 -10.36
CA GLU A 49 -18.55 -10.20 -11.27
C GLU A 49 -17.26 -9.39 -11.41
N CYS A 50 -16.15 -9.89 -10.86
CA CYS A 50 -14.84 -9.28 -10.99
C CYS A 50 -13.95 -10.19 -11.85
N GLU A 51 -13.16 -9.62 -12.77
CA GLU A 51 -12.28 -10.41 -13.65
C GLU A 51 -11.15 -11.13 -12.88
N ALA A 52 -10.94 -10.75 -11.61
CA ALA A 52 -9.87 -11.21 -10.74
C ALA A 52 -10.13 -12.60 -10.09
N GLU A 53 -9.07 -13.34 -9.75
CA GLU A 53 -9.17 -14.74 -9.27
C GLU A 53 -9.81 -14.94 -7.87
N SER A 54 -10.27 -13.89 -7.19
CA SER A 54 -10.81 -13.96 -5.81
C SER A 54 -9.78 -14.47 -4.79
N SER A 55 -8.53 -14.04 -4.94
CA SER A 55 -7.39 -14.53 -4.18
C SER A 55 -6.46 -13.37 -3.83
N LEU A 56 -5.92 -13.35 -2.61
CA LEU A 56 -4.88 -12.38 -2.22
C LEU A 56 -3.59 -12.51 -3.05
N ASN A 57 -3.38 -13.66 -3.72
CA ASN A 57 -2.26 -13.87 -4.63
C ASN A 57 -2.44 -13.16 -5.98
N ASP A 58 -3.68 -12.85 -6.36
CA ASP A 58 -3.98 -12.07 -7.55
C ASP A 58 -3.84 -10.57 -7.27
N ILE A 59 -3.11 -9.87 -8.14
CA ILE A 59 -2.76 -8.45 -7.94
C ILE A 59 -3.99 -7.54 -8.03
N HIS A 60 -4.92 -7.84 -8.94
CA HIS A 60 -6.13 -7.04 -9.15
C HIS A 60 -7.12 -7.23 -8.00
N CYS A 61 -7.31 -8.48 -7.56
CA CYS A 61 -8.11 -8.82 -6.39
C CYS A 61 -7.57 -8.13 -5.13
N ARG A 62 -6.26 -8.25 -4.90
CA ARG A 62 -5.59 -7.62 -3.76
C ARG A 62 -5.77 -6.10 -3.75
N LYS A 63 -5.58 -5.44 -4.90
CA LYS A 63 -5.80 -3.99 -5.05
C LYS A 63 -7.24 -3.60 -4.71
N ASN A 64 -8.23 -4.35 -5.20
CA ASN A 64 -9.64 -4.09 -4.94
C ASN A 64 -10.02 -4.32 -3.47
N ILE A 65 -9.53 -5.40 -2.85
CA ILE A 65 -9.74 -5.67 -1.42
C ILE A 65 -9.23 -4.49 -0.58
N PHE A 66 -7.99 -4.06 -0.78
CA PHE A 66 -7.43 -2.98 0.03
C PHE A 66 -8.16 -1.65 -0.17
N ARG A 67 -8.56 -1.33 -1.40
CA ARG A 67 -9.38 -0.13 -1.66
C ARG A 67 -10.72 -0.15 -0.96
N ILE A 68 -11.40 -1.30 -0.94
CA ILE A 68 -12.67 -1.46 -0.24
C ILE A 68 -12.44 -1.31 1.27
N LEU A 69 -11.42 -1.96 1.82
CA LEU A 69 -11.09 -1.86 3.25
C LEU A 69 -10.62 -0.46 3.67
N GLN A 70 -9.99 0.32 2.79
CA GLN A 70 -9.64 1.72 3.03
C GLN A 70 -10.88 2.63 3.09
N LYS A 71 -11.87 2.39 2.21
CA LYS A 71 -13.09 3.20 2.13
C LYS A 71 -14.06 2.91 3.26
N GLU A 72 -14.11 1.66 3.72
CA GLU A 72 -15.14 1.20 4.64
C GLU A 72 -14.71 1.20 6.11
N VAL A 73 -15.63 1.60 7.00
CA VAL A 73 -15.46 1.45 8.45
C VAL A 73 -15.19 -0.03 8.79
N LYS A 74 -14.32 -0.28 9.78
CA LYS A 74 -13.91 -1.62 10.23
C LYS A 74 -15.11 -2.58 10.31
N ALA A 75 -15.01 -3.67 9.56
CA ALA A 75 -15.94 -4.78 9.58
C ALA A 75 -15.42 -5.90 10.50
N ASP A 76 -16.33 -6.76 10.93
CA ASP A 76 -16.04 -7.94 11.73
C ASP A 76 -15.71 -9.16 10.86
N CYS A 77 -16.18 -9.15 9.61
CA CYS A 77 -15.93 -10.21 8.63
C CYS A 77 -15.83 -9.64 7.21
N LEU A 78 -14.84 -10.13 6.46
CA LEU A 78 -14.73 -9.93 5.02
C LEU A 78 -14.93 -11.26 4.30
N VAL A 79 -15.87 -11.31 3.37
CA VAL A 79 -16.18 -12.49 2.57
C VAL A 79 -15.79 -12.23 1.12
N LEU A 80 -14.97 -13.10 0.54
CA LEU A 80 -14.71 -13.14 -0.90
C LEU A 80 -15.62 -14.18 -1.53
N SER A 81 -16.64 -13.74 -2.28
CA SER A 81 -17.66 -14.62 -2.85
C SER A 81 -17.35 -14.94 -4.31
N ARG A 82 -16.95 -16.18 -4.60
CA ARG A 82 -16.82 -16.73 -5.97
C ARG A 82 -17.59 -18.05 -6.10
N LEU A 83 -16.98 -19.08 -6.70
CA LEU A 83 -17.52 -20.45 -6.69
C LEU A 83 -17.57 -21.03 -5.27
N TYR A 84 -16.58 -20.66 -4.45
CA TYR A 84 -16.51 -20.92 -3.02
C TYR A 84 -16.33 -19.60 -2.28
N GLU A 85 -16.80 -19.54 -1.04
CA GLU A 85 -16.63 -18.39 -0.16
C GLU A 85 -15.33 -18.53 0.65
N ARG A 86 -14.65 -17.40 0.87
CA ARG A 86 -13.50 -17.32 1.78
C ARG A 86 -13.73 -16.17 2.75
N ASP A 87 -13.71 -16.51 4.04
CA ASP A 87 -14.01 -15.59 5.12
C ASP A 87 -12.73 -15.20 5.86
N TYR A 88 -12.60 -13.91 6.15
CA TYR A 88 -11.52 -13.35 6.96
C TYR A 88 -12.13 -12.67 8.18
N GLU A 89 -11.70 -13.09 9.36
CA GLU A 89 -12.15 -12.57 10.65
C GLU A 89 -10.95 -12.41 11.60
N GLY A 90 -11.17 -11.73 12.73
CA GLY A 90 -10.19 -11.61 13.80
C GLY A 90 -8.82 -11.11 13.33
N GLN A 91 -7.76 -11.85 13.66
CA GLN A 91 -6.38 -11.47 13.35
C GLN A 91 -6.13 -11.40 11.83
N ALA A 92 -6.72 -12.29 11.04
CA ALA A 92 -6.54 -12.29 9.59
C ALA A 92 -7.14 -11.02 8.96
N LEU A 93 -8.35 -10.64 9.37
CA LEU A 93 -8.98 -9.40 8.91
C LEU A 93 -8.26 -8.14 9.42
N SER A 94 -7.85 -8.13 10.69
CA SER A 94 -7.07 -7.02 11.24
C SER A 94 -5.78 -6.80 10.45
N THR A 95 -5.13 -7.89 10.03
CA THR A 95 -3.91 -7.88 9.23
C THR A 95 -4.14 -7.30 7.83
N LEU A 96 -5.30 -7.57 7.21
CA LEU A 96 -5.70 -6.94 5.96
C LEU A 96 -5.95 -5.43 6.12
N TYR A 97 -6.58 -5.00 7.21
CA TYR A 97 -6.77 -3.58 7.52
C TYR A 97 -5.44 -2.86 7.73
N THR A 98 -4.49 -3.48 8.44
CA THR A 98 -3.14 -2.92 8.61
C THR A 98 -2.47 -2.66 7.26
N LEU A 99 -2.53 -3.64 6.34
CA LEU A 99 -1.99 -3.45 4.99
C LEU A 99 -2.75 -2.41 4.17
N ALA A 100 -4.08 -2.38 4.28
CA ALA A 100 -4.90 -1.38 3.62
C ALA A 100 -4.51 0.05 4.08
N SER A 101 -4.17 0.22 5.37
CA SER A 101 -3.70 1.50 5.94
C SER A 101 -2.22 1.81 5.73
N PHE A 102 -1.50 0.96 4.99
CA PHE A 102 -0.05 1.07 4.89
C PHE A 102 0.38 2.30 4.09
N GLU A 103 -0.42 2.69 3.10
CA GLU A 103 -0.15 3.88 2.29
C GLU A 103 -0.17 5.14 3.15
N GLU A 104 -1.20 5.29 3.99
CA GLU A 104 -1.33 6.39 4.95
C GLU A 104 -0.19 6.36 5.97
N THR A 105 0.18 5.17 6.44
CA THR A 105 1.29 4.98 7.36
C THR A 105 2.59 5.52 6.77
N ILE A 106 2.98 5.11 5.56
CA ILE A 106 4.20 5.62 4.90
C ILE A 106 4.11 7.12 4.60
N LYS A 107 2.94 7.60 4.17
CA LYS A 107 2.72 9.04 3.91
C LYS A 107 2.96 9.87 5.17
N ALA A 108 2.57 9.40 6.35
CA ALA A 108 2.85 10.07 7.62
C ALA A 108 4.36 10.26 7.87
N TYR A 109 5.19 9.31 7.43
CA TYR A 109 6.64 9.42 7.53
C TYR A 109 7.26 10.33 6.46
N LYS A 110 6.53 10.78 5.42
CA LYS A 110 7.11 11.64 4.38
C LYS A 110 7.60 13.00 4.92
N SER A 111 6.91 13.55 5.92
CA SER A 111 7.23 14.84 6.54
C SER A 111 8.13 14.76 7.77
N ALA A 112 8.28 13.57 8.37
CA ALA A 112 9.13 13.41 9.55
C ALA A 112 10.61 13.70 9.21
N GLU A 113 11.36 14.22 10.18
CA GLU A 113 12.80 14.44 10.04
C GLU A 113 13.51 13.09 9.78
N LYS A 114 14.45 13.03 8.83
CA LYS A 114 15.15 11.77 8.48
C LYS A 114 16.56 11.69 9.06
N VAL A 115 17.08 12.80 9.54
CA VAL A 115 18.39 12.94 10.18
C VAL A 115 18.18 13.77 11.43
N LEU A 116 18.54 13.24 12.60
CA LEU A 116 18.34 13.95 13.87
C LEU A 116 18.96 15.36 13.85
N GLY A 117 18.28 16.31 14.49
CA GLY A 117 18.76 17.66 14.81
C GLY A 117 20.23 17.76 15.25
N SER A 118 20.69 16.79 16.04
CA SER A 118 22.04 16.74 16.61
C SER A 118 23.13 16.28 15.64
N CYS A 119 22.78 15.82 14.44
CA CYS A 119 23.78 15.47 13.43
C CYS A 119 24.47 16.74 12.92
N THR A 120 25.76 16.88 13.25
CA THR A 120 26.60 18.04 12.89
C THR A 120 27.40 17.83 11.60
N LEU A 121 27.22 16.70 10.92
CA LEU A 121 27.96 16.41 9.68
C LEU A 121 27.64 17.44 8.58
N PRO A 122 28.65 17.93 7.84
CA PRO A 122 28.45 18.86 6.73
C PRO A 122 27.45 18.35 5.68
N GLU A 123 27.42 17.03 5.47
CA GLU A 123 26.61 16.36 4.46
C GLU A 123 25.19 16.05 4.94
N ARG A 124 24.79 16.51 6.14
CA ARG A 124 23.44 16.31 6.70
C ARG A 124 22.33 16.58 5.68
N LYS A 125 22.41 17.69 4.93
CA LYS A 125 21.40 18.04 3.93
C LYS A 125 21.31 17.00 2.81
N ASN A 126 22.45 16.47 2.36
CA ASN A 126 22.49 15.42 1.35
C ASN A 126 21.94 14.11 1.92
N CYS A 127 22.29 13.76 3.16
CA CYS A 127 21.77 12.56 3.82
C CYS A 127 20.26 12.62 4.04
N GLU A 128 19.73 13.78 4.43
CA GLU A 128 18.30 14.03 4.55
C GLU A 128 17.60 13.85 3.19
N LEU A 129 18.17 14.40 2.12
CA LEU A 129 17.62 14.28 0.77
C LEU A 129 17.61 12.82 0.29
N GLU A 130 18.71 12.10 0.46
CA GLU A 130 18.81 10.67 0.09
C GLU A 130 17.78 9.82 0.84
N ARG A 131 17.60 10.05 2.14
CA ARG A 131 16.61 9.33 2.96
C ARG A 131 15.18 9.68 2.59
N LYS A 132 14.91 10.94 2.23
CA LYS A 132 13.62 11.35 1.67
C LYS A 132 13.31 10.63 0.37
N LYS A 133 14.31 10.45 -0.51
CA LYS A 133 14.15 9.65 -1.74
C LYS A 133 13.80 8.20 -1.44
N ILE A 134 14.43 7.58 -0.44
CA ILE A 134 14.15 6.20 -0.01
C ILE A 134 12.69 6.06 0.46
N ILE A 135 12.23 6.94 1.35
CA ILE A 135 10.83 6.91 1.81
C ILE A 135 9.86 7.18 0.64
N ALA A 136 10.20 8.10 -0.27
CA ALA A 136 9.40 8.37 -1.46
C ALA A 136 9.33 7.15 -2.39
N SER A 137 10.41 6.37 -2.55
CA SER A 137 10.36 5.13 -3.33
C SER A 137 9.46 4.10 -2.69
N PHE A 138 9.50 3.93 -1.35
CA PHE A 138 8.57 3.03 -0.67
C PHE A 138 7.13 3.48 -0.82
N ALA A 139 6.84 4.78 -0.67
CA ALA A 139 5.49 5.32 -0.85
C ALA A 139 4.93 4.99 -2.25
N LYS A 140 5.76 5.12 -3.28
CA LYS A 140 5.38 4.77 -4.66
C LYS A 140 5.14 3.27 -4.83
N THR A 141 5.93 2.42 -4.18
CA THR A 141 5.68 0.96 -4.20
C THR A 141 4.39 0.61 -3.46
N VAL A 142 4.10 1.23 -2.31
CA VAL A 142 2.88 0.93 -1.52
C VAL A 142 1.61 1.26 -2.30
N GLU A 143 1.59 2.38 -3.01
CA GLU A 143 0.45 2.78 -3.85
C GLU A 143 0.09 1.71 -4.90
N ALA A 144 1.12 1.02 -5.43
CA ALA A 144 0.93 -0.04 -6.42
C ALA A 144 0.67 -1.41 -5.77
N ASP A 145 1.46 -1.78 -4.75
CA ASP A 145 1.40 -3.08 -4.08
C ASP A 145 1.96 -2.99 -2.64
N PRO A 146 1.08 -2.87 -1.62
CA PRO A 146 1.47 -2.80 -0.21
C PRO A 146 2.32 -3.98 0.27
N LEU A 147 2.09 -5.18 -0.28
CA LEU A 147 2.87 -6.37 0.09
C LEU A 147 4.30 -6.30 -0.44
N LYS A 148 4.44 -5.86 -1.69
CA LYS A 148 5.76 -5.68 -2.31
C LYS A 148 6.56 -4.63 -1.55
N ALA A 149 5.94 -3.52 -1.17
CA ALA A 149 6.60 -2.48 -0.39
C ALA A 149 7.06 -2.98 0.99
N LYS A 150 6.23 -3.78 1.69
CA LYS A 150 6.65 -4.42 2.95
C LYS A 150 7.93 -5.23 2.76
N LEU A 151 7.98 -6.05 1.71
CA LEU A 151 9.16 -6.86 1.39
C LEU A 151 10.39 -6.00 1.07
N GLU A 152 10.22 -4.93 0.29
CA GLU A 152 11.31 -3.99 -0.05
C GLU A 152 11.90 -3.31 1.20
N ILE A 153 11.04 -2.87 2.14
CA ILE A 153 11.49 -2.26 3.40
C ILE A 153 12.28 -3.28 4.23
N LYS A 154 11.73 -4.49 4.40
CA LYS A 154 12.39 -5.56 5.16
C LYS A 154 13.77 -5.90 4.57
N ASN A 155 13.85 -6.06 3.25
CA ASN A 155 15.11 -6.34 2.56
C ASN A 155 16.11 -5.18 2.74
N PHE A 156 15.66 -3.93 2.62
CA PHE A 156 16.51 -2.77 2.83
C PHE A 156 17.11 -2.72 4.25
N ILE A 157 16.30 -3.01 5.27
CA ILE A 157 16.73 -3.09 6.67
C ILE A 157 17.79 -4.19 6.85
N GLN A 158 17.56 -5.37 6.25
CA GLN A 158 18.48 -6.50 6.32
C GLN A 158 19.81 -6.22 5.61
N ASP A 159 19.76 -5.69 4.39
CA ASP A 159 20.95 -5.31 3.60
C ASP A 159 21.81 -4.28 4.35
N LYS A 160 21.17 -3.31 4.99
CA LYS A 160 21.86 -2.31 5.81
C LYS A 160 22.51 -2.92 7.05
N LYS A 161 21.83 -3.85 7.72
CA LYS A 161 22.38 -4.59 8.87
C LYS A 161 23.60 -5.43 8.46
N LEU A 162 23.53 -6.13 7.33
CA LEU A 162 24.63 -6.94 6.80
C LEU A 162 25.85 -6.09 6.45
N LYS A 163 25.66 -4.97 5.74
CA LYS A 163 26.76 -4.05 5.38
C LYS A 163 27.47 -3.50 6.61
N ARG A 164 26.72 -3.05 7.63
CA ARG A 164 27.29 -2.57 8.90
C ARG A 164 28.10 -3.64 9.63
N ASN A 165 27.67 -4.91 9.59
CA ASN A 165 28.41 -6.00 10.21
C ASN A 165 29.69 -6.34 9.43
N LEU A 166 29.66 -6.26 8.10
CA LEU A 166 30.83 -6.47 7.25
C LEU A 166 31.88 -5.37 7.43
N ASP A 167 31.44 -4.11 7.53
CA ASP A 167 32.35 -2.97 7.75
C ASP A 167 33.05 -3.07 9.11
N LYS A 168 32.32 -3.48 10.17
CA LYS A 168 32.91 -3.77 11.50
C LYS A 168 33.95 -4.89 11.49
N LEU A 169 33.78 -5.90 10.63
CA LEU A 169 34.79 -6.97 10.44
C LEU A 169 36.00 -6.49 9.64
N SER A 170 35.81 -5.49 8.78
CA SER A 170 36.85 -4.90 7.94
C SER A 170 37.60 -3.74 8.61
N GLU A 171 37.27 -3.36 9.86
CA GLU A 171 37.92 -2.27 10.63
C GLU A 171 39.42 -2.49 10.94
N ARG A 172 40.04 -3.60 10.48
CA ARG A 172 41.52 -3.68 10.39
C ARG A 172 42.10 -2.99 9.14
N GLY A 173 41.28 -2.45 8.26
CA GLY A 173 41.69 -1.69 7.07
C GLY A 173 40.85 -0.43 6.89
N PHE A 174 41.52 0.73 6.85
CA PHE A 174 40.94 2.07 6.64
C PHE A 174 40.07 2.13 5.39
N LYS A 175 38.77 1.82 5.50
CA LYS A 175 37.76 2.21 4.52
C LYS A 175 36.97 3.38 5.09
N ALA A 176 36.88 4.46 4.32
CA ALA A 176 36.04 5.60 4.67
C ALA A 176 34.60 5.12 4.84
N LEU A 177 34.01 5.34 6.02
CA LEU A 177 32.59 5.07 6.23
C LEU A 177 31.77 5.86 5.21
N PRO A 178 30.68 5.29 4.66
CA PRO A 178 29.76 6.04 3.82
C PRO A 178 29.30 7.30 4.56
N VAL A 179 29.38 8.45 3.88
CA VAL A 179 29.13 9.81 4.39
C VAL A 179 27.91 9.95 5.31
N CYS A 180 26.87 9.14 5.08
CA CYS A 180 25.60 9.22 5.81
C CYS A 180 25.41 8.20 6.94
N GLU A 181 26.38 7.31 7.21
CA GLU A 181 26.27 6.30 8.27
C GLU A 181 26.29 6.87 9.70
N PRO A 182 27.14 7.86 10.05
CA PRO A 182 27.25 8.31 11.46
C PRO A 182 25.96 8.93 12.03
N CYS A 183 24.98 9.25 11.19
CA CYS A 183 23.67 9.76 11.61
C CYS A 183 22.51 8.87 11.15
N PHE A 184 22.74 7.60 10.84
CA PHE A 184 21.73 6.70 10.26
C PHE A 184 20.82 6.03 11.30
N GLU A 185 21.20 5.97 12.57
CA GLU A 185 20.41 5.28 13.61
C GLU A 185 18.97 5.75 13.69
N HIS A 186 18.73 7.07 13.68
CA HIS A 186 17.37 7.61 13.72
C HIS A 186 16.52 7.13 12.53
N PHE A 187 17.11 7.12 11.34
CA PHE A 187 16.45 6.63 10.14
C PHE A 187 16.23 5.11 10.18
N TYR A 188 17.18 4.35 10.72
CA TYR A 188 17.04 2.92 10.90
C TYR A 188 15.92 2.56 11.89
N HIS A 189 15.84 3.26 13.03
CA HIS A 189 14.74 3.11 13.97
C HIS A 189 13.38 3.41 13.33
N MET A 190 13.29 4.47 12.53
CA MET A 190 12.08 4.78 11.77
C MET A 190 11.67 3.65 10.83
N LEU A 191 12.63 3.05 10.11
CA LEU A 191 12.34 1.92 9.21
C LEU A 191 11.89 0.67 9.99
N ASN A 192 12.49 0.40 11.15
CA ASN A 192 12.04 -0.71 12.01
C ASN A 192 10.65 -0.46 12.58
N GLU A 193 10.31 0.77 12.98
CA GLU A 193 8.97 1.11 13.46
C GLU A 193 7.92 0.87 12.35
N ILE A 194 8.27 1.20 11.10
CA ILE A 194 7.42 0.91 9.95
C ILE A 194 7.26 -0.60 9.75
N ASP A 195 8.34 -1.40 9.80
CA ASP A 195 8.28 -2.85 9.64
C ASP A 195 7.51 -3.54 10.78
N GLU A 196 7.69 -3.09 12.02
CA GLU A 196 6.98 -3.58 13.20
C GLU A 196 5.47 -3.37 13.09
N LYS A 197 5.03 -2.20 12.60
CA LYS A 197 3.61 -1.93 12.31
C LYS A 197 3.01 -2.91 11.30
N LEU A 198 3.85 -3.59 10.50
CA LEU A 198 3.44 -4.56 9.48
C LEU A 198 3.71 -6.01 9.89
N SER A 199 4.30 -6.26 11.06
CA SER A 199 4.83 -7.57 11.47
C SER A 199 3.77 -8.66 11.59
N CYS A 200 2.49 -8.31 11.77
CA CYS A 200 1.35 -9.25 11.83
C CYS A 200 1.07 -10.00 10.53
N PHE A 201 1.69 -9.62 9.40
CA PHE A 201 1.43 -10.26 8.11
C PHE A 201 2.38 -11.45 7.87
N PRO A 202 1.89 -12.70 7.74
CA PRO A 202 2.72 -13.86 7.42
C PRO A 202 3.39 -13.66 6.06
N GLU A 203 4.65 -14.09 5.93
CA GLU A 203 5.34 -14.05 4.63
C GLU A 203 4.51 -14.87 3.63
N ILE A 204 3.93 -14.23 2.61
CA ILE A 204 3.32 -14.97 1.51
C ILE A 204 4.47 -15.69 0.81
N PRO A 205 4.47 -17.04 0.78
CA PRO A 205 5.44 -17.76 -0.01
C PRO A 205 5.25 -17.33 -1.46
N VAL A 206 6.29 -16.76 -2.07
CA VAL A 206 6.31 -16.54 -3.52
C VAL A 206 6.28 -17.93 -4.16
N ILE A 207 5.08 -18.43 -4.49
CA ILE A 207 4.93 -19.66 -5.27
C ILE A 207 5.49 -19.36 -6.65
N LYS A 208 6.75 -19.73 -6.87
CA LYS A 208 7.35 -19.77 -8.20
C LYS A 208 6.43 -20.64 -9.04
N LYS A 209 5.78 -20.06 -10.07
CA LYS A 209 4.99 -20.82 -11.05
C LYS A 209 5.87 -21.97 -11.53
N SER A 210 5.54 -23.19 -11.11
CA SER A 210 6.17 -24.41 -11.61
C SER A 210 5.91 -24.44 -13.11
N LYS A 211 6.99 -24.44 -13.90
CA LYS A 211 6.92 -24.64 -15.35
C LYS A 211 6.01 -25.84 -15.63
N ILE A 212 4.90 -25.59 -16.32
CA ILE A 212 4.04 -26.61 -16.89
C ILE A 212 4.96 -27.49 -17.75
N ARG A 213 5.21 -28.73 -17.30
CA ARG A 213 5.81 -29.75 -18.16
C ARG A 213 4.76 -30.08 -19.21
N ASN A 214 5.01 -29.66 -20.44
CA ASN A 214 4.26 -30.13 -21.60
C ASN A 214 4.31 -31.66 -21.63
N SER A 215 3.20 -32.30 -21.28
CA SER A 215 2.95 -33.69 -21.60
C SER A 215 2.68 -33.77 -23.10
N GLN A 216 3.65 -34.30 -23.86
CA GLN A 216 3.42 -34.72 -25.24
C GLN A 216 2.36 -35.83 -25.27
N PRO A 217 1.44 -35.83 -26.26
CA PRO A 217 0.52 -36.93 -26.47
C PRO A 217 1.29 -38.11 -27.07
N ARG A 218 1.20 -39.29 -26.45
CA ARG A 218 1.63 -40.54 -27.08
C ARG A 218 0.63 -40.89 -28.17
N ARG A 219 1.15 -41.07 -29.39
CA ARG A 219 0.48 -41.78 -30.48
C ARG A 219 0.46 -43.28 -30.19
#